data_AF-A0A923USB2-F1
#
_entry.id   AF-A0A923USB2-F1
#
_cell.length_a   1.000
_cell.length_b   1.000
_cell.length_c   1.000
_cell.angle_alpha   90.00
_cell.angle_beta   90.00
_cell.angle_gamma   90.00
#
_symmetry.space_group_name_H-M   'P 1'
#
loop_
_entity.id
_entity.type
_entity.pdbx_description
1 polymer ?
#
loop_
_entity_poly.entity_id
_entity_poly.type
_entity_poly.pdbx_seq_one_letter_code
_entity_poly.pdbx_strand_id
1 'polypeptide(L)'
;MRNSNSLHTRARSIVAILAIVVINSGITKAQTFITKGFTQLSFDNATQEIHESIYNYNFATADSLLRNYVAKTNVSNWSKLIYINYYWWQILTGNDKDKVVRIKFNAYTNQIIINLTTGKNKLTPLSNENLYVLANAYAFKTRLNLLEGEYLKGLLNLNKSIDYIQKCVGKEDVFEAFTIQTALLYYFVEYSRINKPITRPYLASMPPGSMIKGLALLQKGAKSADAIIATECTYFLAKIYGEVEHNYNKSEVYCLILTKKHPDNIAYQMNLYDCYINQNKHTDAQHTLTAIHRLSKTLPNLTPAQREYFINEAKKHSEKAYLKEIKKK
;
A
#
# COMPACT_ATOMS: atom_id res chain seq x y z
N MET A 1 2.54 19.01 30.07
CA MET A 1 2.99 18.98 28.67
C MET A 1 2.23 17.87 27.94
N ARG A 2 1.38 18.24 26.97
CA ARG A 2 0.38 17.36 26.34
C ARG A 2 1.03 16.31 25.43
N ASN A 3 0.56 15.08 25.57
CA ASN A 3 1.04 13.84 24.99
C ASN A 3 0.69 13.70 23.48
N SER A 4 1.32 14.50 22.62
CA SER A 4 1.06 14.52 21.16
C SER A 4 1.65 13.33 20.38
N ASN A 5 2.53 12.54 20.99
CA ASN A 5 3.26 11.44 20.32
C ASN A 5 2.53 10.09 20.34
N SER A 6 1.46 9.93 21.13
CA SER A 6 0.69 8.66 21.22
C SER A 6 -0.40 8.53 20.14
N LEU A 7 -0.86 9.65 19.56
CA LEU A 7 -1.82 9.67 18.46
C LEU A 7 -1.18 9.24 17.13
N HIS A 8 0.08 9.60 16.87
CA HIS A 8 0.77 9.24 15.62
C HIS A 8 1.03 7.73 15.48
N THR A 9 1.39 7.05 16.58
CA THR A 9 1.68 5.61 16.58
C THR A 9 0.40 4.77 16.54
N ARG A 10 -0.68 5.25 17.20
CA ARG A 10 -2.02 4.66 17.05
C ARG A 10 -2.61 4.95 15.67
N ALA A 11 -2.29 6.08 15.06
CA ALA A 11 -2.64 6.44 13.68
C ALA A 11 -1.82 5.71 12.60
N ARG A 12 -0.86 4.85 12.96
CA ARG A 12 -0.16 3.98 12.00
C ARG A 12 -0.63 2.53 12.09
N SER A 13 -0.86 2.02 13.31
CA SER A 13 -1.29 0.62 13.50
C SER A 13 -2.82 0.43 13.53
N ILE A 14 -3.61 1.46 13.85
CA ILE A 14 -5.08 1.35 13.99
C ILE A 14 -5.83 2.10 12.87
N VAL A 15 -5.22 3.10 12.22
CA VAL A 15 -5.84 3.83 11.09
C VAL A 15 -5.76 3.08 9.76
N ALA A 16 -4.80 2.18 9.55
CA ALA A 16 -4.68 1.37 8.33
C ALA A 16 -5.68 0.19 8.27
N ILE A 17 -6.16 -0.25 9.43
CA ILE A 17 -7.11 -1.37 9.60
C ILE A 17 -8.52 -0.83 9.92
N LEU A 18 -8.57 0.45 10.32
CA LEU A 18 -9.62 1.43 10.60
C LEU A 18 -10.46 2.05 9.47
N ALA A 19 -9.91 2.09 8.26
CA ALA A 19 -10.50 2.81 7.12
C ALA A 19 -11.61 1.99 6.45
N ILE A 20 -12.62 1.61 7.23
CA ILE A 20 -13.77 0.83 6.77
C ILE A 20 -15.07 1.64 6.86
N VAL A 21 -15.17 2.72 7.62
CA VAL A 21 -16.49 3.28 7.94
C VAL A 21 -17.03 4.17 6.82
N VAL A 22 -17.91 3.63 5.97
CA VAL A 22 -19.32 4.06 5.85
C VAL A 22 -19.59 5.57 5.86
N ILE A 23 -20.20 6.11 4.79
CA ILE A 23 -21.31 7.10 4.72
C ILE A 23 -21.33 7.85 3.35
N ASN A 24 -22.47 7.69 2.65
CA ASN A 24 -23.10 8.44 1.54
C ASN A 24 -22.34 8.69 0.21
N SER A 25 -22.89 8.53 -1.00
CA SER A 25 -24.20 8.10 -1.54
C SER A 25 -24.04 7.78 -3.06
N GLY A 26 -24.86 6.87 -3.63
CA GLY A 26 -25.24 6.91 -5.06
C GLY A 26 -25.01 5.69 -5.98
N ILE A 27 -26.05 4.82 -6.09
CA ILE A 27 -26.69 4.29 -7.34
C ILE A 27 -25.96 3.29 -8.31
N THR A 28 -26.61 2.10 -8.41
CA THR A 28 -26.83 1.09 -9.50
C THR A 28 -25.81 0.04 -10.02
N LYS A 29 -26.35 -1.20 -10.02
CA LYS A 29 -26.11 -2.49 -10.73
C LYS A 29 -25.28 -2.51 -12.02
N ALA A 30 -24.49 -3.58 -12.21
CA ALA A 30 -24.50 -4.42 -13.44
C ALA A 30 -23.76 -5.76 -13.24
N GLN A 31 -24.21 -6.78 -13.99
CA GLN A 31 -23.87 -8.20 -13.95
C GLN A 31 -22.63 -8.61 -14.77
N THR A 32 -22.20 -9.85 -14.48
CA THR A 32 -21.22 -10.77 -15.07
C THR A 32 -21.19 -10.86 -16.60
N PHE A 33 -20.01 -11.08 -17.21
CA PHE A 33 -19.79 -11.94 -18.41
C PHE A 33 -18.32 -12.36 -18.58
N ILE A 34 -18.12 -13.54 -19.18
CA ILE A 34 -16.90 -14.37 -19.23
C ILE A 34 -16.15 -14.23 -20.57
N THR A 35 -14.83 -14.48 -20.53
CA THR A 35 -13.95 -15.24 -21.46
C THR A 35 -13.28 -14.56 -22.66
N LYS A 36 -11.93 -14.63 -22.68
CA LYS A 36 -11.02 -15.42 -23.54
C LYS A 36 -9.79 -14.62 -24.00
N GLY A 37 -8.62 -15.22 -23.77
CA GLY A 37 -7.40 -15.07 -24.58
C GLY A 37 -6.74 -13.70 -24.56
N PHE A 38 -6.12 -13.30 -23.46
CA PHE A 38 -5.24 -12.14 -23.42
C PHE A 38 -3.84 -12.58 -23.02
N THR A 39 -2.85 -12.22 -23.85
CA THR A 39 -1.47 -12.13 -23.40
C THR A 39 -1.45 -11.24 -22.17
N GLN A 40 -1.04 -11.81 -21.05
CA GLN A 40 -0.99 -11.16 -19.76
C GLN A 40 -0.21 -9.84 -19.90
N LEU A 41 -0.90 -8.71 -19.75
CA LEU A 41 -0.26 -7.40 -19.83
C LEU A 41 0.56 -7.24 -18.54
N SER A 42 1.84 -7.60 -18.62
CA SER A 42 2.84 -7.38 -17.59
C SER A 42 3.36 -5.95 -17.63
N PHE A 43 3.92 -5.47 -16.53
CA PHE A 43 4.60 -4.18 -16.50
C PHE A 43 5.82 -4.21 -17.43
N ASP A 44 6.06 -3.12 -18.18
CA ASP A 44 7.23 -3.02 -19.07
C ASP A 44 8.55 -2.99 -18.27
N ASN A 45 9.66 -3.37 -18.93
CA ASN A 45 10.97 -3.47 -18.27
C ASN A 45 11.42 -2.15 -17.62
N ALA A 46 11.12 -1.01 -18.24
CA ALA A 46 11.49 0.30 -17.68
C ALA A 46 10.71 0.60 -16.40
N THR A 47 9.43 0.23 -16.36
CA THR A 47 8.58 0.35 -15.18
C THR A 47 9.07 -0.58 -14.06
N GLN A 48 9.50 -1.79 -14.39
CA GLN A 48 10.10 -2.72 -13.42
C GLN A 48 11.40 -2.16 -12.82
N GLU A 49 12.30 -1.60 -13.64
CA GLU A 49 13.56 -1.00 -13.18
C GLU A 49 13.34 0.21 -12.26
N ILE A 50 12.33 1.05 -12.57
CA ILE A 50 11.94 2.17 -11.72
C ILE A 50 11.45 1.66 -10.36
N HIS A 51 10.55 0.66 -10.35
CA HIS A 51 10.03 0.11 -9.09
C HIS A 51 11.11 -0.61 -8.29
N GLU A 52 12.02 -1.33 -8.93
CA GLU A 52 13.17 -1.95 -8.28
C GLU A 52 14.02 -0.88 -7.56
N SER A 53 14.26 0.26 -8.21
CA SER A 53 14.97 1.39 -7.60
C SER A 53 14.20 2.00 -6.42
N ILE A 54 12.86 2.11 -6.53
CA ILE A 54 11.99 2.58 -5.44
C ILE A 54 12.05 1.61 -4.25
N TYR A 55 11.88 0.32 -4.50
CA TYR A 55 11.90 -0.72 -3.46
C TYR A 55 13.26 -0.82 -2.79
N ASN A 56 14.37 -0.57 -3.50
CA ASN A 56 15.71 -0.53 -2.88
C ASN A 56 16.09 0.84 -2.29
N TYR A 57 15.13 1.77 -2.13
CA TYR A 57 15.36 3.10 -1.54
C TYR A 57 16.38 3.95 -2.31
N ASN A 58 16.64 3.61 -3.58
CA ASN A 58 17.48 4.39 -4.46
C ASN A 58 16.65 5.46 -5.19
N PHE A 59 16.12 6.42 -4.42
CA PHE A 59 15.23 7.45 -4.92
C PHE A 59 15.87 8.34 -5.99
N ALA A 60 17.18 8.61 -5.94
CA ALA A 60 17.87 9.39 -6.97
C ALA A 60 17.88 8.67 -8.32
N THR A 61 18.20 7.37 -8.34
CA THR A 61 18.13 6.56 -9.56
C THR A 61 16.69 6.42 -10.05
N ALA A 62 15.74 6.14 -9.16
CA ALA A 62 14.32 6.07 -9.52
C ALA A 62 13.81 7.35 -10.19
N ASP A 63 14.17 8.51 -9.64
CA ASP A 63 13.80 9.83 -10.18
C ASP A 63 14.45 10.12 -11.54
N SER A 64 15.71 9.70 -11.75
CA SER A 64 16.38 9.78 -13.05
C SER A 64 15.71 8.88 -14.11
N LEU A 65 15.47 7.60 -13.78
CA LEU A 65 14.80 6.65 -14.66
C LEU A 65 13.39 7.12 -15.01
N LEU A 66 12.65 7.64 -14.03
CA LEU A 66 11.28 8.10 -14.23
C LEU A 66 11.21 9.35 -15.12
N ARG A 67 12.14 10.30 -14.99
CA ARG A 67 12.27 11.41 -15.94
C ARG A 67 12.52 10.92 -17.37
N ASN A 68 13.44 9.96 -17.53
CA ASN A 68 13.76 9.38 -18.84
C ASN A 68 12.56 8.63 -19.44
N TYR A 69 11.82 7.89 -18.62
CA TYR A 69 10.61 7.19 -19.03
C TYR A 69 9.56 8.17 -19.55
N VAL A 70 9.27 9.22 -18.77
CA VAL A 70 8.27 10.25 -19.11
C VAL A 70 8.65 11.04 -20.36
N ALA A 71 9.95 11.32 -20.56
CA ALA A 71 10.45 11.98 -21.77
C ALA A 71 10.17 11.16 -23.04
N LYS A 72 10.19 9.83 -22.93
CA LYS A 72 9.93 8.90 -24.05
C LYS A 72 8.45 8.62 -24.28
N THR A 73 7.67 8.47 -23.20
CA THR A 73 6.27 8.02 -23.27
C THR A 73 5.26 9.15 -23.28
N ASN A 74 5.71 10.41 -23.17
CA ASN A 74 4.89 11.54 -22.73
C ASN A 74 4.34 11.32 -21.30
N VAL A 75 3.82 12.37 -20.67
CA VAL A 75 3.24 12.31 -19.32
C VAL A 75 1.86 11.62 -19.35
N SER A 76 1.82 10.30 -19.51
CA SER A 76 0.63 9.46 -19.45
C SER A 76 0.01 9.39 -18.04
N ASN A 77 -1.17 8.79 -17.88
CA ASN A 77 -1.74 8.56 -16.54
C ASN A 77 -0.99 7.44 -15.79
N TRP A 78 -0.44 6.47 -16.54
CA TRP A 78 0.42 5.43 -16.01
C TRP A 78 1.70 6.00 -15.37
N SER A 79 2.43 6.87 -16.08
CA SER A 79 3.65 7.46 -15.54
C SER A 79 3.37 8.35 -14.31
N LYS A 80 2.21 9.03 -14.27
CA LYS A 80 1.74 9.72 -13.07
C LYS A 80 1.49 8.78 -11.90
N LEU A 81 0.96 7.57 -12.14
CA LEU A 81 0.79 6.57 -11.08
C LEU A 81 2.16 6.12 -10.52
N ILE A 82 3.16 5.95 -11.37
CA ILE A 82 4.52 5.62 -10.93
C ILE A 82 5.11 6.74 -10.06
N TYR A 83 4.93 8.02 -10.45
CA TYR A 83 5.30 9.16 -9.60
C TYR A 83 4.59 9.12 -8.23
N ILE A 84 3.30 8.79 -8.19
CA ILE A 84 2.55 8.67 -6.93
C ILE A 84 3.16 7.59 -6.04
N ASN A 85 3.50 6.42 -6.60
CA ASN A 85 4.16 5.35 -5.86
C ASN A 85 5.54 5.78 -5.33
N TYR A 86 6.36 6.42 -6.18
CA TYR A 86 7.64 7.00 -5.80
C TYR A 86 7.51 7.95 -4.59
N TYR A 87 6.60 8.94 -4.67
CA TYR A 87 6.38 9.87 -3.55
C TYR A 87 5.78 9.19 -2.32
N TRP A 88 4.93 8.18 -2.50
CA TRP A 88 4.39 7.41 -1.38
C TRP A 88 5.50 6.74 -0.56
N TRP A 89 6.46 6.10 -1.24
CA TRP A 89 7.61 5.49 -0.58
C TRP A 89 8.49 6.54 0.11
N GLN A 90 8.66 7.73 -0.45
CA GLN A 90 9.32 8.83 0.24
C GLN A 90 8.55 9.32 1.48
N ILE A 91 7.22 9.33 1.46
CA ILE A 91 6.40 9.68 2.64
C ILE A 91 6.59 8.65 3.76
N LEU A 92 6.66 7.35 3.41
CA LEU A 92 6.88 6.28 4.38
C LEU A 92 8.23 6.38 5.12
N THR A 93 9.20 7.12 4.58
CA THR A 93 10.51 7.31 5.22
C THR A 93 10.57 8.41 6.27
N GLY A 94 9.43 8.98 6.65
CA GLY A 94 9.38 10.12 7.58
C GLY A 94 9.50 11.46 6.88
N ASN A 95 9.42 11.50 5.54
CA ASN A 95 9.27 12.75 4.79
C ASN A 95 7.81 13.23 4.72
N ASP A 96 6.97 12.77 5.64
CA ASP A 96 5.56 13.09 5.68
C ASP A 96 5.31 14.57 6.03
N LYS A 97 6.30 15.38 6.38
CA LYS A 97 6.12 16.84 6.56
C LYS A 97 6.66 17.68 5.42
N ASP A 98 7.29 17.05 4.43
CA ASP A 98 7.80 17.75 3.26
C ASP A 98 6.65 18.20 2.35
N LYS A 99 6.44 19.52 2.33
CA LYS A 99 5.39 20.15 1.53
C LYS A 99 5.56 19.89 0.04
N VAL A 100 6.79 19.83 -0.46
CA VAL A 100 7.06 19.63 -1.90
C VAL A 100 6.62 18.24 -2.32
N VAL A 101 7.00 17.21 -1.57
CA VAL A 101 6.56 15.83 -1.83
C VAL A 101 5.03 15.72 -1.77
N ARG A 102 4.39 16.30 -0.76
CA ARG A 102 2.91 16.30 -0.64
C ARG A 102 2.23 17.02 -1.79
N ILE A 103 2.72 18.19 -2.20
CA ILE A 103 2.15 18.97 -3.31
C ILE A 103 2.23 18.16 -4.61
N LYS A 104 3.38 17.55 -4.91
CA LYS A 104 3.55 16.75 -6.13
C LYS A 104 2.69 15.50 -6.11
N PHE A 105 2.63 14.78 -4.99
CA PHE A 105 1.75 13.63 -4.81
C PHE A 105 0.27 13.98 -5.07
N ASN A 106 -0.21 15.08 -4.47
CA ASN A 106 -1.58 15.56 -4.66
C ASN A 106 -1.84 16.05 -6.09
N ALA A 107 -0.88 16.72 -6.72
CA ALA A 107 -1.00 17.17 -8.09
C ALA A 107 -1.20 15.98 -9.06
N TYR A 108 -0.36 14.94 -8.96
CA TYR A 108 -0.46 13.79 -9.84
C TYR A 108 -1.74 12.97 -9.62
N THR A 109 -2.15 12.75 -8.36
CA THR A 109 -3.42 12.06 -8.06
C THR A 109 -4.61 12.84 -8.62
N ASN A 110 -4.65 14.17 -8.42
CA ASN A 110 -5.72 15.02 -8.95
C ASN A 110 -5.74 15.05 -10.48
N GLN A 111 -4.58 15.12 -11.13
CA GLN A 111 -4.48 15.08 -12.60
C GLN A 111 -5.04 13.78 -13.17
N ILE A 112 -4.69 12.61 -12.60
CA ILE A 112 -5.26 11.32 -13.04
C ILE A 112 -6.79 11.35 -12.94
N ILE A 113 -7.30 11.78 -11.78
CA ILE A 113 -8.75 11.82 -11.53
C ILE A 113 -9.43 12.73 -12.55
N ILE A 114 -8.97 13.97 -12.69
CA ILE A 114 -9.53 14.93 -13.65
C ILE A 114 -9.49 14.37 -15.06
N ASN A 115 -8.34 13.83 -15.49
CA ASN A 115 -8.16 13.29 -16.84
C ASN A 115 -9.13 12.13 -17.14
N LEU A 116 -9.40 11.26 -16.16
CA LEU A 116 -10.17 10.04 -16.39
C LEU A 116 -11.66 10.16 -16.04
N THR A 117 -12.08 11.20 -15.30
CA THR A 117 -13.48 11.36 -14.88
C THR A 117 -14.20 12.55 -15.51
N THR A 118 -13.53 13.34 -16.35
CA THR A 118 -14.11 14.54 -16.99
C THR A 118 -14.14 14.42 -18.53
N GLY A 119 -14.92 15.28 -19.17
CA GLY A 119 -15.01 15.35 -20.63
C GLY A 119 -15.46 14.05 -21.29
N LYS A 120 -14.83 13.69 -22.42
CA LYS A 120 -15.18 12.50 -23.22
C LYS A 120 -15.03 11.18 -22.45
N ASN A 121 -14.11 11.10 -21.49
CA ASN A 121 -13.88 9.89 -20.68
C ASN A 121 -15.01 9.56 -19.71
N LYS A 122 -15.92 10.52 -19.45
CA LYS A 122 -17.16 10.23 -18.70
C LYS A 122 -18.16 9.42 -19.53
N LEU A 123 -18.05 9.46 -20.86
CA LEU A 123 -19.03 8.92 -21.79
C LEU A 123 -18.60 7.59 -22.41
N THR A 124 -17.36 7.15 -22.18
CA THR A 124 -16.81 5.91 -22.72
C THR A 124 -16.34 4.96 -21.61
N PRO A 125 -16.44 3.64 -21.81
CA PRO A 125 -15.82 2.68 -20.89
C PRO A 125 -14.31 2.89 -20.80
N LEU A 126 -13.78 2.90 -19.58
CA LEU A 126 -12.34 2.99 -19.34
C LEU A 126 -11.64 1.67 -19.73
N SER A 127 -10.43 1.77 -20.28
CA SER A 127 -9.54 0.61 -20.46
C SER A 127 -9.17 -0.01 -19.11
N ASN A 128 -8.72 -1.28 -19.12
CA ASN A 128 -8.28 -1.95 -17.89
C ASN A 128 -7.14 -1.19 -17.19
N GLU A 129 -6.17 -0.68 -17.95
CA GLU A 129 -5.10 0.17 -17.41
C GLU A 129 -5.66 1.43 -16.74
N ASN A 130 -6.57 2.15 -17.39
CA ASN A 130 -7.15 3.37 -16.82
C ASN A 130 -8.04 3.08 -15.60
N LEU A 131 -8.75 1.94 -15.57
CA LEU A 131 -9.45 1.48 -14.37
C LEU A 131 -8.48 1.24 -13.21
N TYR A 132 -7.37 0.53 -13.47
CA TYR A 132 -6.34 0.27 -12.48
C TYR A 132 -5.71 1.56 -11.94
N VAL A 133 -5.35 2.47 -12.84
CA VAL A 133 -4.74 3.76 -12.51
C VAL A 133 -5.69 4.63 -11.70
N LEU A 134 -6.96 4.72 -12.10
CA LEU A 134 -7.95 5.53 -11.40
C LEU A 134 -8.29 4.97 -10.02
N ALA A 135 -8.48 3.66 -9.91
CA ALA A 135 -8.70 2.97 -8.63
C ALA A 135 -7.54 3.25 -7.65
N ASN A 136 -6.29 3.13 -8.13
CA ASN A 136 -5.11 3.42 -7.32
C ASN A 136 -4.99 4.91 -6.96
N ALA A 137 -5.28 5.84 -7.86
CA ALA A 137 -5.20 7.27 -7.56
C ALA A 137 -6.13 7.64 -6.39
N TYR A 138 -7.35 7.12 -6.38
CA TYR A 138 -8.25 7.28 -5.24
C TYR A 138 -7.75 6.56 -3.98
N ALA A 139 -7.22 5.34 -4.08
CA ALA A 139 -6.66 4.61 -2.94
C ALA A 139 -5.48 5.36 -2.29
N PHE A 140 -4.57 5.91 -3.10
CA PHE A 140 -3.45 6.72 -2.63
C PHE A 140 -3.92 8.02 -1.97
N LYS A 141 -4.94 8.69 -2.51
CA LYS A 141 -5.57 9.84 -1.82
C LYS A 141 -6.16 9.43 -0.49
N THR A 142 -6.92 8.34 -0.43
CA THR A 142 -7.44 7.80 0.84
C THR A 142 -6.33 7.61 1.86
N ARG A 143 -5.23 6.96 1.49
CA ARG A 143 -4.08 6.74 2.39
C ARG A 143 -3.49 8.06 2.89
N LEU A 144 -3.36 9.06 2.02
CA LEU A 144 -2.87 10.38 2.42
C LEU A 144 -3.84 11.11 3.36
N ASN A 145 -5.13 11.18 3.01
CA ASN A 145 -6.15 11.81 3.85
C ASN A 145 -6.20 11.16 5.24
N LEU A 146 -6.08 9.83 5.33
CA LEU A 146 -6.02 9.12 6.61
C LEU A 146 -4.77 9.46 7.41
N LEU A 147 -3.61 9.55 6.74
CA LEU A 147 -2.35 9.97 7.38
C LEU A 147 -2.44 11.41 7.94
N GLU A 148 -3.22 12.28 7.28
CA GLU A 148 -3.47 13.66 7.70
C GLU A 148 -4.61 13.81 8.72
N GLY A 149 -5.30 12.73 9.08
CA GLY A 149 -6.48 12.77 9.95
C GLY A 149 -7.75 13.33 9.28
N GLU A 150 -7.75 13.47 7.96
CA GLU A 150 -8.90 13.92 7.16
C GLU A 150 -9.87 12.75 6.84
N TYR A 151 -10.42 12.11 7.89
CA TYR A 151 -11.15 10.85 7.77
C TYR A 151 -12.35 10.89 6.80
N LEU A 152 -13.15 11.96 6.81
CA LEU A 152 -14.29 12.09 5.90
C LEU A 152 -13.88 12.15 4.43
N LYS A 153 -12.81 12.91 4.10
CA LYS A 153 -12.28 12.95 2.74
C LYS A 153 -11.67 11.60 2.35
N GLY A 154 -10.98 10.95 3.29
CA GLY A 154 -10.42 9.61 3.10
C GLY A 154 -11.50 8.59 2.74
N LEU A 155 -12.63 8.65 3.44
CA LEU A 155 -13.81 7.82 3.17
C LEU A 155 -14.43 8.10 1.79
N LEU A 156 -14.64 9.36 1.43
CA LEU A 156 -15.21 9.71 0.12
C LEU A 156 -14.32 9.20 -1.02
N ASN A 157 -12.99 9.34 -0.89
CA ASN A 157 -12.03 8.80 -1.85
C ASN A 157 -12.01 7.27 -1.84
N LEU A 158 -12.21 6.63 -0.68
CA LEU A 158 -12.23 5.17 -0.56
C LEU A 158 -13.43 4.59 -1.32
N ASN A 159 -14.62 5.21 -1.15
CA ASN A 159 -15.82 4.81 -1.88
C ASN A 159 -15.56 4.84 -3.39
N LYS A 160 -14.97 5.93 -3.90
CA LYS A 160 -14.61 6.02 -5.32
C LYS A 160 -13.61 4.97 -5.74
N SER A 161 -12.59 4.69 -4.93
CA SER A 161 -11.63 3.61 -5.21
C SER A 161 -12.35 2.27 -5.34
N ILE A 162 -13.21 1.93 -4.38
CA ILE A 162 -13.99 0.68 -4.38
C ILE A 162 -14.89 0.58 -5.62
N ASP A 163 -15.60 1.65 -6.00
CA ASP A 163 -16.45 1.67 -7.20
C ASP A 163 -15.68 1.27 -8.47
N TYR A 164 -14.41 1.68 -8.58
CA TYR A 164 -13.55 1.31 -9.71
C TYR A 164 -12.95 -0.09 -9.55
N ILE A 165 -12.52 -0.49 -8.36
CA ILE A 165 -11.99 -1.85 -8.11
C ILE A 165 -13.06 -2.92 -8.40
N GLN A 166 -14.33 -2.64 -8.09
CA GLN A 166 -15.43 -3.55 -8.41
C GLN A 166 -15.52 -3.87 -9.91
N LYS A 167 -15.15 -2.93 -10.78
CA LYS A 167 -15.13 -3.13 -12.24
C LYS A 167 -13.95 -3.98 -12.72
N CYS A 168 -12.98 -4.22 -11.84
CA CYS A 168 -11.79 -5.04 -12.05
C CYS A 168 -12.01 -6.51 -11.63
N VAL A 169 -12.98 -6.77 -10.75
CA VAL A 169 -13.26 -8.12 -10.22
C VAL A 169 -13.60 -9.08 -11.37
N GLY A 170 -12.95 -10.24 -11.38
CA GLY A 170 -13.14 -11.27 -12.41
C GLY A 170 -12.36 -11.03 -13.70
N LYS A 171 -11.52 -9.98 -13.74
CA LYS A 171 -10.64 -9.66 -14.88
C LYS A 171 -9.16 -9.84 -14.55
N GLU A 172 -8.84 -10.53 -13.46
CA GLU A 172 -7.47 -10.73 -12.98
C GLU A 172 -6.62 -11.50 -14.00
N ASP A 173 -7.19 -12.48 -14.71
CA ASP A 173 -6.48 -13.22 -15.76
C ASP A 173 -6.37 -12.42 -17.08
N VAL A 174 -7.09 -11.30 -17.22
CA VAL A 174 -7.01 -10.37 -18.37
C VAL A 174 -5.98 -9.28 -18.11
N PHE A 175 -5.96 -8.74 -16.89
CA PHE A 175 -5.00 -7.74 -16.45
C PHE A 175 -4.51 -8.08 -15.04
N GLU A 176 -3.34 -8.70 -14.96
CA GLU A 176 -2.85 -9.31 -13.73
C GLU A 176 -2.73 -8.33 -12.56
N ALA A 177 -2.42 -7.06 -12.83
CA ALA A 177 -2.31 -6.03 -11.82
C ALA A 177 -3.61 -5.84 -11.00
N PHE A 178 -4.77 -6.24 -11.55
CA PHE A 178 -6.03 -6.28 -10.80
C PHE A 178 -6.02 -7.27 -9.63
N THR A 179 -5.14 -8.26 -9.63
CA THR A 179 -4.98 -9.24 -8.54
C THR A 179 -4.76 -8.53 -7.20
N ILE A 180 -3.91 -7.49 -7.16
CA ILE A 180 -3.62 -6.75 -5.91
C ILE A 180 -4.91 -6.11 -5.38
N GLN A 181 -5.59 -5.33 -6.22
CA GLN A 181 -6.76 -4.54 -5.80
C GLN A 181 -7.95 -5.42 -5.40
N THR A 182 -8.24 -6.44 -6.20
CA THR A 182 -9.38 -7.35 -5.98
C THR A 182 -9.14 -8.21 -4.75
N ALA A 183 -7.91 -8.67 -4.51
CA ALA A 183 -7.56 -9.42 -3.32
C ALA A 183 -7.73 -8.62 -2.03
N LEU A 184 -7.27 -7.36 -2.03
CA LEU A 184 -7.46 -6.45 -0.90
C LEU A 184 -8.95 -6.15 -0.67
N LEU A 185 -9.72 -5.93 -1.74
CA LEU A 185 -11.17 -5.74 -1.62
C LEU A 185 -11.84 -6.96 -0.96
N TYR A 186 -11.57 -8.17 -1.47
CA TYR A 186 -12.14 -9.39 -0.92
C TYR A 186 -11.79 -9.58 0.56
N TYR A 187 -10.53 -9.37 0.93
CA TYR A 187 -10.08 -9.56 2.29
C TYR A 187 -10.70 -8.52 3.24
N PHE A 188 -10.56 -7.23 2.93
CA PHE A 188 -10.93 -6.18 3.87
C PHE A 188 -12.44 -5.97 4.00
N VAL A 189 -13.24 -6.23 2.96
CA VAL A 189 -14.71 -6.21 3.08
C VAL A 189 -15.17 -7.27 4.07
N GLU A 190 -14.62 -8.49 4.00
CA GLU A 190 -15.04 -9.57 4.90
C GLU A 190 -14.47 -9.43 6.30
N TYR A 191 -13.18 -9.12 6.41
CA TYR A 191 -12.53 -8.84 7.69
C TYR A 191 -13.30 -7.81 8.49
N SER A 192 -13.78 -6.76 7.81
CA SER A 192 -14.49 -5.69 8.48
C SER A 192 -15.95 -6.00 8.82
N ARG A 193 -16.64 -6.77 8.00
CA ARG A 193 -17.96 -7.33 8.33
C ARG A 193 -17.93 -8.14 9.63
N ILE A 194 -16.86 -8.91 9.84
CA ILE A 194 -16.65 -9.76 11.01
C ILE A 194 -16.21 -8.91 12.22
N ASN A 195 -15.12 -8.16 12.08
CA ASN A 195 -14.41 -7.55 13.22
C ASN A 195 -14.95 -6.17 13.61
N LYS A 196 -15.83 -5.57 12.78
CA LYS A 196 -16.34 -4.20 12.97
C LYS A 196 -17.84 -4.13 12.68
N PRO A 197 -18.71 -4.68 13.56
CA PRO A 197 -20.15 -4.77 13.31
C PRO A 197 -20.83 -3.46 12.92
N ILE A 198 -20.35 -2.32 13.45
CA ILE A 198 -20.84 -0.97 13.10
C ILE A 198 -20.76 -0.64 11.61
N THR A 199 -19.94 -1.37 10.85
CA THR A 199 -19.72 -1.16 9.41
C THR A 199 -20.64 -2.00 8.54
N ARG A 200 -21.35 -2.99 9.11
CA ARG A 200 -22.20 -3.94 8.38
C ARG A 200 -23.27 -3.28 7.49
N PRO A 201 -23.98 -2.21 7.91
CA PRO A 201 -24.99 -1.59 7.05
C PRO A 201 -24.42 -1.07 5.72
N TYR A 202 -23.20 -0.56 5.72
CA TYR A 202 -22.49 -0.10 4.51
C TYR A 202 -21.96 -1.25 3.67
N LEU A 203 -21.42 -2.28 4.33
CA LEU A 203 -20.90 -3.45 3.64
C LEU A 203 -22.01 -4.29 3.01
N ALA A 204 -23.28 -4.07 3.35
CA ALA A 204 -24.42 -4.79 2.78
C ALA A 204 -24.60 -4.53 1.26
N SER A 205 -24.21 -3.34 0.77
CA SER A 205 -24.25 -3.01 -0.66
C SER A 205 -22.95 -3.32 -1.39
N MET A 206 -21.91 -3.76 -0.69
CA MET A 206 -20.65 -4.18 -1.32
C MET A 206 -20.75 -5.60 -1.85
N PRO A 207 -19.93 -5.97 -2.86
CA PRO A 207 -19.76 -7.36 -3.24
C PRO A 207 -19.41 -8.21 -2.01
N PRO A 208 -19.83 -9.47 -1.98
CA PRO A 208 -19.46 -10.37 -0.90
C PRO A 208 -17.93 -10.46 -0.81
N GLY A 209 -17.41 -10.23 0.39
CA GLY A 209 -16.00 -10.42 0.68
C GLY A 209 -15.68 -11.89 0.93
N SER A 210 -14.39 -12.21 0.97
CA SER A 210 -13.90 -13.49 1.47
C SER A 210 -12.44 -13.34 1.87
N MET A 211 -12.15 -13.45 3.17
CA MET A 211 -10.77 -13.40 3.67
C MET A 211 -9.92 -14.48 3.02
N ILE A 212 -10.46 -15.70 2.88
CA ILE A 212 -9.78 -16.84 2.25
C ILE A 212 -9.46 -16.53 0.78
N LYS A 213 -10.43 -16.04 0.01
CA LYS A 213 -10.22 -15.70 -1.41
C LYS A 213 -9.20 -14.56 -1.57
N GLY A 214 -9.29 -13.52 -0.74
CA GLY A 214 -8.35 -12.40 -0.76
C GLY A 214 -6.92 -12.86 -0.48
N LEU A 215 -6.71 -13.66 0.57
CA LEU A 215 -5.39 -14.23 0.88
C LEU A 215 -4.88 -15.15 -0.24
N ALA A 216 -5.74 -16.00 -0.81
CA ALA A 216 -5.36 -16.89 -1.90
C ALA A 216 -4.93 -16.12 -3.17
N LEU A 217 -5.62 -15.03 -3.51
CA LEU A 217 -5.24 -14.17 -4.63
C LEU A 217 -3.91 -13.47 -4.38
N LEU A 218 -3.68 -12.93 -3.17
CA LEU A 218 -2.37 -12.37 -2.82
C LEU A 218 -1.26 -13.42 -2.88
N GLN A 219 -1.52 -14.65 -2.42
CA GLN A 219 -0.53 -15.75 -2.50
C GLN A 219 -0.25 -16.17 -3.94
N LYS A 220 -1.26 -16.16 -4.83
CA LYS A 220 -1.06 -16.33 -6.28
C LYS A 220 -0.20 -15.21 -6.84
N GLY A 221 -0.55 -13.95 -6.55
CA GLY A 221 0.18 -12.77 -7.03
C GLY A 221 1.61 -12.70 -6.51
N ALA A 222 1.89 -13.15 -5.29
CA ALA A 222 3.24 -13.24 -4.74
C ALA A 222 4.16 -14.21 -5.51
N LYS A 223 3.58 -15.11 -6.32
CA LYS A 223 4.28 -16.05 -7.21
C LYS A 223 4.22 -15.62 -8.68
N SER A 224 3.78 -14.39 -8.95
CA SER A 224 3.73 -13.84 -10.30
C SER A 224 5.11 -13.81 -10.94
N ALA A 225 5.16 -13.99 -12.26
CA ALA A 225 6.36 -13.72 -13.05
C ALA A 225 6.66 -12.21 -13.12
N ASP A 226 5.65 -11.35 -12.93
CA ASP A 226 5.80 -9.92 -12.86
C ASP A 226 6.36 -9.51 -11.49
N ALA A 227 7.56 -8.93 -11.50
CA ALA A 227 8.30 -8.61 -10.28
C ALA A 227 7.59 -7.57 -9.39
N ILE A 228 6.81 -6.65 -9.97
CA ILE A 228 6.07 -5.63 -9.24
C ILE A 228 4.89 -6.29 -8.53
N ILE A 229 4.11 -7.09 -9.25
CA ILE A 229 2.97 -7.81 -8.68
C ILE A 229 3.43 -8.74 -7.56
N ALA A 230 4.51 -9.50 -7.80
CA ALA A 230 5.10 -10.38 -6.80
C ALA A 230 5.53 -9.62 -5.53
N THR A 231 6.24 -8.50 -5.68
CA THR A 231 6.69 -7.69 -4.54
C THR A 231 5.51 -7.07 -3.78
N GLU A 232 4.56 -6.44 -4.46
CA GLU A 232 3.40 -5.79 -3.82
C GLU A 232 2.49 -6.80 -3.11
N CYS A 233 2.19 -7.94 -3.73
CA CYS A 233 1.41 -8.99 -3.08
C CYS A 233 2.12 -9.57 -1.85
N THR A 234 3.43 -9.79 -1.93
CA THR A 234 4.25 -10.23 -0.78
C THR A 234 4.22 -9.19 0.34
N TYR A 235 4.33 -7.90 -0.01
CA TYR A 235 4.20 -6.80 0.94
C TYR A 235 2.83 -6.79 1.64
N PHE A 236 1.73 -6.90 0.90
CA PHE A 236 0.40 -6.92 1.51
C PHE A 236 0.15 -8.16 2.38
N LEU A 237 0.69 -9.33 2.03
CA LEU A 237 0.63 -10.52 2.89
C LEU A 237 1.38 -10.30 4.21
N ALA A 238 2.59 -9.74 4.15
CA ALA A 238 3.34 -9.38 5.35
C ALA A 238 2.53 -8.45 6.27
N LYS A 239 1.95 -7.39 5.69
CA LYS A 239 1.16 -6.38 6.44
C LYS A 239 -0.13 -6.95 7.02
N ILE A 240 -0.88 -7.73 6.24
CA ILE A 240 -2.11 -8.37 6.71
C ILE A 240 -1.80 -9.29 7.89
N TYR A 241 -0.83 -10.20 7.74
CA TYR A 241 -0.51 -11.12 8.83
C TYR A 241 0.06 -10.41 10.06
N GLY A 242 0.96 -9.43 9.88
CA GLY A 242 1.64 -8.78 11.00
C GLY A 242 0.78 -7.75 11.74
N GLU A 243 0.03 -6.94 10.99
CA GLU A 243 -0.69 -5.80 11.56
C GLU A 243 -2.18 -6.10 11.78
N VAL A 244 -2.80 -6.88 10.90
CA VAL A 244 -4.24 -7.16 10.96
C VAL A 244 -4.53 -8.39 11.78
N GLU A 245 -3.94 -9.53 11.41
CA GLU A 245 -4.19 -10.80 12.08
C GLU A 245 -3.30 -11.01 13.32
N HIS A 246 -2.25 -10.19 13.48
CA HIS A 246 -1.21 -10.37 14.50
C HIS A 246 -0.59 -11.78 14.50
N ASN A 247 -0.55 -12.42 13.33
CA ASN A 247 0.13 -13.68 13.07
C ASN A 247 1.57 -13.41 12.62
N TYR A 248 2.42 -13.09 13.58
CA TYR A 248 3.83 -12.71 13.31
C TYR A 248 4.63 -13.84 12.66
N ASN A 249 4.33 -15.10 12.96
CA ASN A 249 4.98 -16.26 12.32
C ASN A 249 4.73 -16.28 10.80
N LYS A 250 3.47 -16.06 10.36
CA LYS A 250 3.17 -15.97 8.93
C LYS A 250 3.73 -14.70 8.30
N SER A 251 3.65 -13.58 9.01
CA SER A 251 4.18 -12.30 8.53
C SER A 251 5.68 -12.34 8.29
N GLU A 252 6.43 -12.98 9.18
CA GLU A 252 7.89 -13.16 9.10
C GLU A 252 8.31 -13.82 7.79
N VAL A 253 7.60 -14.86 7.34
CA VAL A 253 7.90 -15.56 6.08
C VAL A 253 7.94 -14.57 4.90
N TYR A 254 6.93 -13.70 4.80
CA TYR A 254 6.86 -12.71 3.73
C TYR A 254 7.83 -11.54 3.94
N CYS A 255 8.06 -11.13 5.19
CA CYS A 255 9.07 -10.13 5.51
C CYS A 255 10.48 -10.58 5.09
N LEU A 256 10.84 -11.85 5.34
CA LEU A 256 12.11 -12.43 4.94
C LEU A 256 12.28 -12.48 3.41
N ILE A 257 11.21 -12.78 2.67
CA ILE A 257 11.23 -12.71 1.20
C ILE A 257 11.55 -11.28 0.74
N LEU A 258 10.88 -10.29 1.32
CA LEU A 258 11.05 -8.87 0.96
C LEU A 258 12.43 -8.34 1.33
N THR A 259 12.94 -8.64 2.53
CA THR A 259 14.27 -8.18 2.97
C THR A 259 15.41 -8.91 2.26
N LYS A 260 15.19 -10.16 1.82
CA LYS A 260 16.16 -10.86 0.96
C LYS A 260 16.21 -10.26 -0.44
N LYS A 261 15.05 -9.94 -1.03
CA LYS A 261 14.95 -9.37 -2.38
C LYS A 261 15.41 -7.91 -2.43
N HIS A 262 15.03 -7.12 -1.43
CA HIS A 262 15.33 -5.69 -1.34
C HIS A 262 15.99 -5.37 0.02
N PRO A 263 17.26 -5.75 0.22
CA PRO A 263 17.93 -5.65 1.53
C PRO A 263 18.08 -4.22 2.04
N ASP A 264 18.14 -3.26 1.13
CA ASP A 264 18.28 -1.83 1.43
C ASP A 264 16.95 -1.14 1.74
N ASN A 265 15.83 -1.85 1.60
CA ASN A 265 14.51 -1.35 1.99
C ASN A 265 14.37 -1.34 3.52
N ILE A 266 14.69 -0.21 4.15
CA ILE A 266 14.61 -0.07 5.60
C ILE A 266 13.18 -0.25 6.14
N ALA A 267 12.11 0.04 5.37
CA ALA A 267 10.74 -0.23 5.81
C ALA A 267 10.43 -1.75 5.85
N TYR A 268 10.98 -2.55 4.94
CA TYR A 268 10.88 -4.00 5.02
C TYR A 268 11.66 -4.55 6.22
N GLN A 269 12.84 -3.99 6.50
CA GLN A 269 13.60 -4.33 7.72
C GLN A 269 12.80 -3.99 8.99
N MET A 270 12.11 -2.84 9.01
CA MET A 270 11.23 -2.46 10.13
C MET A 270 10.07 -3.47 10.33
N ASN A 271 9.40 -3.90 9.26
CA ASN A 271 8.34 -4.90 9.37
C ASN A 271 8.88 -6.25 9.92
N LEU A 272 10.08 -6.65 9.50
CA LEU A 272 10.74 -7.88 9.99
C LEU A 272 11.11 -7.75 11.48
N TYR A 273 11.68 -6.61 11.87
CA TYR A 273 11.99 -6.29 13.27
C TYR A 273 10.74 -6.39 14.15
N ASP A 274 9.60 -5.88 13.68
CA ASP A 274 8.33 -5.97 14.39
C ASP A 274 7.86 -7.40 14.58
N CYS A 275 8.07 -8.26 13.58
CA CYS A 275 7.77 -9.68 13.69
C CYS A 275 8.62 -10.32 14.78
N TYR A 276 9.94 -10.06 14.82
CA TYR A 276 10.84 -10.66 15.80
C TYR A 276 10.56 -10.19 17.22
N ILE A 277 10.36 -8.89 17.41
CA ILE A 277 10.04 -8.32 18.73
C ILE A 277 8.73 -8.90 19.28
N ASN A 278 7.67 -8.99 18.46
CA ASN A 278 6.39 -9.54 18.94
C ASN A 278 6.39 -11.06 19.13
N GLN A 279 7.43 -11.75 18.68
CA GLN A 279 7.68 -13.18 18.91
C GLN A 279 8.71 -13.45 20.01
N ASN A 280 9.25 -12.40 20.66
CA ASN A 280 10.32 -12.49 21.65
C ASN A 280 11.62 -13.11 21.11
N LYS A 281 11.85 -13.01 19.80
CA LYS A 281 13.09 -13.42 19.12
C LYS A 281 14.14 -12.31 19.28
N HIS A 282 14.61 -12.08 20.51
CA HIS A 282 15.43 -10.91 20.86
C HIS A 282 16.75 -10.83 20.09
N THR A 283 17.43 -11.95 19.86
CA THR A 283 18.68 -11.99 19.09
C THR A 283 18.45 -11.56 17.64
N ASP A 284 17.43 -12.12 16.99
CA ASP A 284 17.09 -11.76 15.60
C ASP A 284 16.65 -10.30 15.50
N ALA A 285 15.84 -9.83 16.44
CA ALA A 285 15.44 -8.43 16.53
C ALA A 285 16.66 -7.50 16.66
N GLN A 286 17.66 -7.85 17.48
CA GLN A 286 18.88 -7.06 17.64
C GLN A 286 19.73 -7.03 16.37
N HIS A 287 19.81 -8.15 15.64
CA HIS A 287 20.48 -8.21 14.34
C HIS A 287 19.77 -7.31 13.32
N THR A 288 18.45 -7.39 13.21
CA THR A 288 17.67 -6.52 12.31
C THR A 288 17.78 -5.04 12.70
N LEU A 289 17.76 -4.73 14.00
CA LEU A 289 17.95 -3.36 14.50
C LEU A 289 19.32 -2.79 14.11
N THR A 290 20.37 -3.61 14.19
CA THR A 290 21.71 -3.23 13.74
C THR A 290 21.72 -2.94 12.24
N ALA A 291 21.03 -3.74 11.43
CA ALA A 291 20.87 -3.49 10.00
C ALA A 291 20.12 -2.18 9.73
N ILE A 292 19.03 -1.91 10.46
CA ILE A 292 18.26 -0.64 10.37
C ILE A 292 19.17 0.55 10.71
N HIS A 293 19.98 0.47 11.77
CA HIS A 293 20.93 1.52 12.15
C HIS A 293 22.03 1.73 11.10
N ARG A 294 22.52 0.66 10.48
CA ARG A 294 23.50 0.75 9.39
C ARG A 294 22.86 1.44 8.19
N LEU A 295 21.71 0.95 7.71
CA LEU A 295 21.01 1.49 6.55
C LEU A 295 20.61 2.96 6.74
N SER A 296 20.13 3.32 7.93
CA SER A 296 19.81 4.72 8.23
C SER A 296 21.03 5.63 8.20
N LYS A 297 22.27 5.11 8.26
CA LYS A 297 23.51 5.88 8.10
C LYS A 297 24.09 5.80 6.69
N THR A 298 23.95 4.67 5.99
CA THR A 298 24.62 4.45 4.71
C THR A 298 23.77 4.83 3.50
N LEU A 299 22.44 4.84 3.60
CA LEU A 299 21.59 5.19 2.47
C LEU A 299 21.82 6.66 2.07
N PRO A 300 22.21 6.95 0.81
CA PRO A 300 22.67 8.27 0.40
C PRO A 300 21.53 9.30 0.40
N ASN A 301 20.30 8.87 0.15
CA ASN A 301 19.16 9.75 -0.12
C ASN A 301 18.25 9.98 1.09
N LEU A 302 18.69 9.64 2.30
CA LEU A 302 17.94 9.94 3.52
C LEU A 302 18.43 11.25 4.17
N THR A 303 17.52 12.19 4.36
CA THR A 303 17.73 13.41 5.16
C THR A 303 17.94 13.04 6.63
N PRO A 304 18.62 13.88 7.43
CA PRO A 304 18.81 13.62 8.86
C PRO A 304 17.51 13.30 9.61
N ALA A 305 16.42 14.01 9.30
CA ALA A 305 15.09 13.75 9.89
C ALA A 305 14.55 12.34 9.55
N GLN A 306 14.72 11.88 8.30
CA GLN A 306 14.32 10.53 7.90
C GLN A 306 15.19 9.46 8.59
N ARG A 307 16.47 9.73 8.85
CA ARG A 307 17.35 8.80 9.57
C ARG A 307 16.92 8.63 11.02
N GLU A 308 16.65 9.75 11.70
CA GLU A 308 16.14 9.74 13.08
C GLU A 308 14.77 9.10 13.18
N TYR A 309 13.91 9.32 12.19
CA TYR A 309 12.57 8.75 12.12
C TYR A 309 12.60 7.22 12.31
N PHE A 310 13.40 6.48 11.55
CA PHE A 310 13.44 5.01 11.65
C PHE A 310 13.98 4.52 12.99
N ILE A 311 15.00 5.18 13.53
CA ILE A 311 15.55 4.84 14.85
C ILE A 311 14.49 5.05 15.93
N ASN A 312 13.75 6.16 15.86
CA ASN A 312 12.71 6.49 16.82
C ASN A 312 11.50 5.55 16.70
N GLU A 313 11.10 5.15 15.49
CA GLU A 313 10.04 4.15 15.31
C GLU A 313 10.45 2.77 15.87
N ALA A 314 11.68 2.33 15.65
CA ALA A 314 12.16 1.05 16.19
C ALA A 314 12.15 1.01 17.73
N LYS A 315 12.51 2.13 18.38
CA LYS A 315 12.41 2.29 19.84
C LYS A 315 10.95 2.17 20.32
N LYS A 316 10.02 2.90 19.68
CA LYS A 316 8.59 2.85 20.03
C LYS A 316 8.01 1.44 19.91
N HIS A 317 8.43 0.69 18.91
CA HIS A 317 7.95 -0.67 18.68
C HIS A 317 8.44 -1.63 19.78
N SER A 318 9.71 -1.50 20.18
CA SER A 318 10.26 -2.23 21.33
C SER A 318 9.51 -1.90 22.63
N GLU A 319 9.32 -0.61 22.93
CA GLU A 319 8.58 -0.16 24.13
C GLU A 319 7.16 -0.71 24.17
N LYS A 320 6.45 -0.66 23.03
CA LYS A 320 5.07 -1.17 22.91
C LYS A 320 4.99 -2.67 23.15
N ALA A 321 5.94 -3.45 22.63
CA ALA A 321 5.98 -4.89 22.84
C ALA A 321 6.28 -5.25 24.29
N TYR A 322 7.27 -4.59 24.90
CA TYR A 322 7.59 -4.74 26.32
C TYR A 322 6.38 -4.45 27.23
N LEU A 323 5.65 -3.35 26.98
CA LEU A 323 4.43 -3.03 27.72
C LEU A 323 3.32 -4.08 27.56
N LYS A 324 3.27 -4.77 26.41
CA LYS A 324 2.31 -5.85 26.16
C LYS A 324 2.68 -7.13 26.92
N GLU A 325 3.97 -7.41 27.08
CA GLU A 325 4.46 -8.53 27.91
C GLU A 325 4.17 -8.33 29.38
N ILE A 326 4.45 -7.14 29.93
CA ILE A 326 4.16 -6.83 31.35
C ILE A 326 2.67 -7.05 31.63
N LYS A 327 1.77 -6.60 30.76
CA LYS A 327 0.30 -6.76 30.94
C LYS A 327 -0.21 -8.20 30.88
N LYS A 328 0.61 -9.16 30.41
CA LYS A 328 0.26 -10.58 30.37
C LYS A 328 0.70 -11.34 31.62
N LYS A 329 1.58 -10.76 32.43
CA LYS A 329 2.04 -11.31 33.72
C LYS A 329 1.16 -10.79 34.85
#